data_AF-A0A822FPH2-F1
#
_entry.id   AF-A0A822FPH2-F1
#
_cell.length_a   1.000
_cell.length_b   1.000
_cell.length_c   1.000
_cell.angle_alpha   90.00
_cell.angle_beta   90.00
_cell.angle_gamma   90.00
#
_symmetry.space_group_name_H-M   'P 1'
#
loop_
_entity.id
_entity.type
_entity.pdbx_description
1 polymer ?
#
loop_
_entity_poly.entity_id
_entity_poly.type
_entity_poly.pdbx_seq_one_letter_code
_entity_poly.pdbx_strand_id
1 'polypeptide(L)'
;GIRWLVDNNLIQNTPEHVATFLFQETGLSKRAIGDYLGEKDDSHIEVLKHFAHMFDFFSTDIVEALRRYLFTFLLPGEAQKKSIELW
;
A
#
# COMPACT_ATOMS: atom_id res chain seq x y z
N GLY A 1 6.18 -10.72 -7.80
CA GLY A 1 4.71 -10.88 -7.75
C GLY A 1 4.03 -10.10 -8.84
N ILE A 2 3.99 -8.76 -8.70
CA ILE A 2 3.32 -7.84 -9.64
C ILE A 2 3.67 -8.09 -11.11
N ARG A 3 4.96 -8.22 -11.45
CA ARG A 3 5.39 -8.52 -12.83
C ARG A 3 4.74 -9.79 -13.40
N TRP A 4 4.63 -10.86 -12.61
CA TRP A 4 3.98 -12.09 -13.07
C TRP A 4 2.49 -11.89 -13.33
N LEU A 5 1.80 -11.09 -12.50
CA LEU A 5 0.39 -10.75 -12.70
C LEU A 5 0.19 -9.94 -13.99
N VAL A 6 1.10 -9.00 -14.26
CA VAL A 6 1.12 -8.21 -15.50
C VAL A 6 1.38 -9.10 -16.71
N ASP A 7 2.40 -9.96 -16.66
CA ASP A 7 2.78 -10.84 -17.77
C ASP A 7 1.69 -11.86 -18.13
N ASN A 8 0.82 -12.21 -17.16
CA ASN A 8 -0.33 -13.08 -17.35
C ASN A 8 -1.65 -12.32 -17.63
N ASN A 9 -1.59 -11.00 -17.87
CA ASN A 9 -2.75 -10.14 -18.12
C ASN A 9 -3.81 -10.16 -17.02
N LEU A 10 -3.42 -10.43 -15.77
CA LEU A 10 -4.32 -10.41 -14.60
C LEU A 10 -4.51 -8.99 -14.07
N ILE A 11 -3.50 -8.13 -14.23
CA ILE A 11 -3.57 -6.69 -13.93
C ILE A 11 -2.88 -5.91 -15.06
N GLN A 12 -3.29 -4.66 -15.27
CA GLN A 12 -2.60 -3.77 -16.21
C GLN A 12 -1.30 -3.25 -15.60
N ASN A 13 -0.29 -3.02 -16.44
CA ASN A 13 0.98 -2.41 -16.02
C ASN A 13 0.87 -0.88 -15.90
N THR A 14 -0.12 -0.40 -15.17
CA THR A 14 -0.36 1.03 -14.93
C THR A 14 -0.39 1.30 -13.42
N PRO A 15 0.14 2.44 -12.96
CA PRO A 15 0.19 2.75 -11.53
C PRO A 15 -1.16 2.66 -10.83
N GLU A 16 -2.23 3.08 -11.51
CA GLU A 16 -3.62 3.04 -11.04
C GLU A 16 -4.10 1.60 -10.77
N HIS A 17 -3.84 0.68 -11.69
CA HIS A 17 -4.30 -0.71 -11.56
C HIS A 17 -3.48 -1.47 -10.53
N VAL A 18 -2.18 -1.20 -10.46
CA VAL A 18 -1.33 -1.77 -9.42
C VAL A 18 -1.76 -1.26 -8.04
N ALA A 19 -2.03 0.05 -7.89
CA ALA A 19 -2.53 0.63 -6.64
C ALA A 19 -3.86 0.01 -6.22
N THR A 20 -4.79 -0.12 -7.16
CA THR A 20 -6.11 -0.75 -6.92
C THR A 20 -5.96 -2.21 -6.47
N PHE A 21 -5.08 -2.98 -7.13
CA PHE A 21 -4.80 -4.36 -6.75
C PHE A 21 -4.23 -4.44 -5.31
N LEU A 22 -3.24 -3.61 -4.99
CA LEU A 22 -2.65 -3.57 -3.65
C LEU A 22 -3.65 -3.15 -2.56
N PHE A 23 -4.65 -2.32 -2.91
CA PHE A 23 -5.66 -1.84 -1.97
C PHE A 23 -6.78 -2.86 -1.72
N GLN A 24 -7.19 -3.61 -2.75
CA GLN A 24 -8.36 -4.50 -2.69
C GLN A 24 -8.03 -5.94 -2.29
N GLU A 25 -6.82 -6.43 -2.58
CA GLU A 25 -6.53 -7.86 -2.46
C GLU A 25 -6.25 -8.29 -1.00
N THR A 26 -7.19 -9.03 -0.42
CA THR A 26 -7.14 -9.50 0.98
C THR A 26 -6.08 -10.57 1.23
N GLY A 27 -5.58 -11.24 0.19
CA GLY A 27 -4.54 -12.26 0.30
C GLY A 27 -3.11 -11.71 0.40
N LEU A 28 -2.89 -10.40 0.25
CA LEU A 28 -1.56 -9.82 0.26
C LEU A 28 -1.05 -9.54 1.67
N SER A 29 0.23 -9.84 1.89
CA SER A 29 0.92 -9.45 3.12
C SER A 29 1.08 -7.93 3.19
N LYS A 30 0.59 -7.31 4.26
CA LYS A 30 0.78 -5.86 4.54
C LYS A 30 2.25 -5.44 4.52
N ARG A 31 3.16 -6.36 4.86
CA ARG A 31 4.61 -6.12 4.77
C ARG A 31 5.06 -6.03 3.32
N ALA A 32 4.62 -6.96 2.46
CA ALA A 32 4.98 -6.95 1.05
C ALA A 32 4.40 -5.72 0.32
N ILE A 33 3.18 -5.27 0.71
CA ILE A 33 2.60 -4.02 0.22
C ILE A 33 3.49 -2.84 0.61
N GLY A 34 3.90 -2.77 1.88
CA GLY A 34 4.73 -1.66 2.36
C GLY A 34 6.15 -1.66 1.81
N ASP A 35 6.77 -2.83 1.61
CA ASP A 35 8.05 -2.95 0.93
C ASP A 35 7.95 -2.44 -0.52
N TYR A 36 6.89 -2.80 -1.25
CA TYR A 36 6.66 -2.33 -2.62
C TYR A 36 6.38 -0.82 -2.70
N LEU A 37 5.50 -0.31 -1.84
CA LEU A 37 5.13 1.11 -1.80
C LEU A 37 6.25 2.01 -1.26
N GLY A 38 7.21 1.44 -0.53
CA GLY A 38 8.36 2.14 0.05
C GLY A 38 9.57 2.26 -0.88
N GLU A 39 9.53 1.65 -2.07
CA GLU A 39 10.60 1.78 -3.05
C GLU A 39 10.71 3.22 -3.60
N LYS A 40 11.94 3.63 -3.93
CA LYS A 40 12.25 5.01 -4.33
C LYS A 40 12.13 5.28 -5.82
N ASP A 41 11.83 4.26 -6.62
CA ASP A 41 11.67 4.41 -8.06
C ASP A 41 10.39 5.19 -8.39
N ASP A 42 10.45 6.04 -9.42
CA ASP A 42 9.33 6.90 -9.84
C ASP A 42 8.04 6.12 -10.08
N SER A 43 8.12 4.91 -10.65
CA SER A 43 6.95 4.05 -10.86
C SER A 43 6.25 3.63 -9.56
N HIS A 44 7.02 3.30 -8.52
CA HIS A 44 6.48 2.92 -7.22
C HIS A 44 5.92 4.14 -6.48
N ILE A 45 6.54 5.31 -6.65
CA ILE A 45 6.03 6.57 -6.12
C ILE A 45 4.69 6.93 -6.75
N GLU A 46 4.50 6.76 -8.07
CA GLU A 46 3.20 6.97 -8.69
C GLU A 46 2.15 5.98 -8.17
N VAL A 47 2.49 4.71 -8.00
CA VAL A 47 1.59 3.72 -7.38
C VAL A 47 1.19 4.17 -5.97
N LEU A 48 2.14 4.65 -5.16
CA LEU A 48 1.86 5.16 -3.82
C LEU A 48 0.90 6.35 -3.84
N LYS A 49 1.04 7.28 -4.78
CA LYS A 49 0.11 8.42 -4.93
C LYS A 49 -1.30 7.94 -5.24
N HIS A 50 -1.46 7.02 -6.20
CA HIS A 50 -2.76 6.45 -6.52
C HIS A 50 -3.35 5.67 -5.35
N PHE A 51 -2.52 4.90 -4.64
CA PHE A 51 -2.92 4.17 -3.44
C PHE A 51 -3.43 5.11 -2.34
N ALA A 52 -2.76 6.23 -2.09
CA ALA A 52 -3.19 7.24 -1.13
C ALA A 52 -4.52 7.91 -1.53
N HIS A 53 -4.76 8.13 -2.82
CA HIS A 53 -6.03 8.67 -3.31
C HIS A 53 -7.21 7.70 -3.17
N MET A 54 -6.99 6.41 -2.90
CA MET A 54 -8.07 5.45 -2.64
C MET A 54 -8.73 5.66 -1.27
N PHE A 55 -8.09 6.42 -0.37
CA PHE A 55 -8.65 6.70 0.94
C PHE A 55 -9.54 7.94 0.90
N ASP A 56 -10.79 7.76 1.33
CA ASP A 56 -11.64 8.90 1.65
C ASP A 56 -11.29 9.43 3.04
N PHE A 57 -10.60 10.56 3.05
CA PHE A 57 -10.24 11.34 4.24
C PHE A 57 -11.23 12.46 4.54
N PHE A 58 -12.30 12.62 3.77
CA PHE A 58 -13.26 13.69 3.98
C PHE A 58 -13.88 13.60 5.38
N SER A 59 -13.97 14.73 6.07
CA SER A 59 -14.49 14.83 7.45
C SER A 59 -13.82 13.90 8.48
N THR A 60 -12.62 13.39 8.19
CA THR A 60 -11.84 12.55 9.12
C THR A 60 -10.83 13.41 9.86
N ASP A 61 -10.71 13.23 11.17
CA ASP A 61 -9.61 13.84 11.94
C ASP A 61 -8.25 13.34 11.43
N ILE A 62 -7.22 14.17 11.51
CA ILE A 62 -5.88 13.85 11.00
C ILE A 62 -5.30 12.59 11.64
N VAL A 63 -5.56 12.35 12.93
CA VAL A 63 -5.05 11.16 13.63
C VAL A 63 -5.74 9.90 13.09
N GLU A 64 -7.05 9.98 12.86
CA GLU A 64 -7.83 8.87 12.32
C GLU A 64 -7.48 8.60 10.84
N ALA A 65 -7.27 9.64 10.05
CA ALA A 65 -6.81 9.53 8.66
C ALA A 65 -5.44 8.83 8.59
N LEU A 66 -4.49 9.26 9.43
CA LEU A 66 -3.17 8.63 9.52
C LEU A 66 -3.25 7.18 10.01
N ARG A 67 -4.09 6.90 11.02
CA ARG A 67 -4.30 5.54 11.52
C ARG A 67 -4.84 4.63 10.42
N ARG A 68 -5.89 5.05 9.71
CA ARG A 68 -6.48 4.30 8.59
C ARG A 68 -5.46 4.04 7.49
N TYR A 69 -4.68 5.06 7.13
CA TYR A 69 -3.65 4.94 6.09
C TYR A 69 -2.54 3.96 6.49
N LEU A 70 -1.92 4.17 7.65
CA LEU A 70 -0.80 3.37 8.14
C LEU A 70 -1.22 1.94 8.56
N PHE A 71 -2.52 1.67 8.70
CA PHE A 71 -2.99 0.31 8.98
C PHE A 71 -3.01 -0.60 7.75
N THR A 72 -2.94 -0.05 6.55
CA THR A 72 -3.06 -0.82 5.29
C THR A 72 -1.74 -1.44 4.83
N PHE A 73 -0.61 -0.90 5.24
CA PHE A 73 0.72 -1.44 4.92
C PHE A 73 1.69 -1.17 6.07
N LEU A 74 2.77 -1.96 6.15
CA LEU A 74 3.81 -1.77 7.17
C LEU A 74 5.00 -1.03 6.56
N LEU A 75 5.42 0.09 7.15
CA LEU A 75 6.57 0.82 6.65
C LEU A 75 7.84 -0.06 6.72
N PRO A 76 8.68 -0.07 5.66
CA PRO A 76 9.95 -0.78 5.68
C PRO A 76 10.85 -0.14 6.75
N GLY A 77 11.12 -0.90 7.81
CA GLY A 77 11.89 -0.47 8.99
C GLY A 77 11.10 -0.47 10.31
N GLU A 78 9.78 -0.25 10.29
CA GLU A 78 8.92 -0.37 11.48
C GLU A 78 8.45 -1.81 11.72
N ALA A 79 8.36 -2.63 10.67
CA ALA A 79 8.09 -4.07 10.79
C ALA A 79 9.12 -4.82 11.67
N GLN A 80 10.29 -4.23 11.90
CA GLN A 80 11.34 -4.78 12.77
C GLN A 80 11.48 -4.02 14.10
N LYS A 81 10.89 -2.83 14.21
CA LYS A 81 10.90 -1.99 15.43
C LYS A 81 9.46 -1.64 15.80
N LYS A 82 8.73 -2.64 16.31
CA LYS A 82 7.71 -2.56 17.38
C LYS A 82 6.59 -3.57 17.17
N SER A 83 6.80 -4.75 17.75
CA SER A 83 5.81 -5.31 18.67
C SER A 83 5.58 -4.28 19.80
N ILE A 84 4.86 -3.19 19.56
CA ILE A 84 4.15 -2.56 20.68
C ILE A 84 2.87 -3.36 20.78
N GLU A 85 2.89 -4.22 21.79
CA GLU A 85 1.76 -4.73 22.53
C GLU A 85 0.41 -4.18 22.09
N LEU A 86 -0.39 -5.12 21.58
CA LEU A 86 -1.82 -5.20 21.83
C LEU A 86 -2.17 -4.56 23.19
N TRP A 87 -2.89 -3.43 23.15
CA TRP A 87 -3.82 -2.99 24.17
C TRP A 87 -5.04 -2.39 23.47
#